data_AF-A0A0C9SMI5-F1
#
_entry.id   AF-A0A0C9SMI5-F1
#
_cell.length_a   1.000
_cell.length_b   1.000
_cell.length_c   1.000
_cell.angle_alpha   90.00
_cell.angle_beta   90.00
_cell.angle_gamma   90.00
#
_symmetry.space_group_name_H-M   'P 1'
#
loop_
_entity.id
_entity.type
_entity.pdbx_description
1 polymer ?
#
loop_
_entity_poly.entity_id
_entity_poly.type
_entity_poly.pdbx_seq_one_letter_code
_entity_poly.pdbx_strand_id
1 'polypeptide(L)'
;QTSQSFLECLRNNLLDISIDPCPYGTHSFRRGGCQYLHTVLKWPFRQICNWGRWADNFDNPGTIFKYLLSWNDNPDEERKHYMNPERPPTDPCHACGRTCHCA
;
A
#
# COMPACT_ATOMS: atom_id res chain seq x y z
N GLN A 1 -19.26 -6.28 8.11
CA GLN A 1 -17.94 -6.93 7.99
C GLN A 1 -16.98 -6.18 8.90
N THR A 2 -16.27 -6.86 9.79
CA THR A 2 -15.33 -6.20 10.72
C THR A 2 -13.95 -6.08 10.06
N SER A 3 -13.09 -5.19 10.56
CA SER A 3 -11.71 -5.08 10.08
C SER A 3 -10.92 -6.38 10.26
N GLN A 4 -11.23 -7.16 11.30
CA GLN A 4 -10.62 -8.46 11.55
C GLN A 4 -11.02 -9.51 10.51
N SER A 5 -12.31 -9.63 10.18
CA SER A 5 -12.72 -10.61 9.17
C SER A 5 -12.22 -10.26 7.78
N PHE A 6 -12.13 -8.97 7.45
CA PHE A 6 -11.46 -8.53 6.23
C PHE A 6 -9.98 -8.92 6.21
N LEU A 7 -9.24 -8.68 7.31
CA LEU A 7 -7.83 -9.03 7.39
C LEU A 7 -7.61 -10.54 7.27
N GLU A 8 -8.44 -11.36 7.90
CA GLU A 8 -8.38 -12.80 7.77
C GLU A 8 -8.55 -13.26 6.32
N CYS A 9 -9.57 -12.74 5.61
CA CYS A 9 -9.74 -13.01 4.18
C CYS A 9 -8.54 -12.55 3.34
N LEU A 10 -8.01 -11.34 3.62
CA LEU A 10 -6.83 -10.83 2.92
C LEU A 10 -5.63 -11.76 3.09
N ARG A 11 -5.38 -12.22 4.32
CA ARG A 11 -4.26 -13.11 4.63
C ARG A 11 -4.42 -14.47 3.93
N ASN A 12 -5.62 -15.04 3.92
CA ASN A 12 -5.90 -16.29 3.21
C ASN A 12 -5.66 -16.13 1.70
N ASN A 13 -6.15 -15.04 1.09
CA ASN A 13 -5.92 -14.78 -0.33
C ASN A 13 -4.43 -14.62 -0.68
N LEU A 14 -3.62 -14.03 0.22
CA LEU A 14 -2.16 -13.91 0.02
C LEU A 14 -1.48 -15.27 0.09
N LEU A 15 -1.91 -16.12 1.02
CA LEU A 15 -1.40 -17.50 1.13
C LEU A 15 -1.74 -18.34 -0.12
N ASP A 16 -2.93 -18.16 -0.69
CA ASP A 16 -3.34 -18.85 -1.93
C ASP A 16 -2.41 -18.56 -3.12
N ILE A 17 -1.74 -17.39 -3.12
CA ILE A 17 -0.76 -16.99 -4.13
C ILE A 17 0.70 -17.10 -3.64
N SER A 18 0.92 -17.82 -2.52
CA SER A 18 2.26 -18.05 -1.94
C SER A 18 3.00 -16.78 -1.51
N ILE A 19 2.27 -15.75 -1.08
CA ILE A 19 2.83 -14.52 -0.51
C ILE A 19 2.70 -14.55 1.02
N ASP A 20 3.78 -14.27 1.74
CA ASP A 20 3.74 -14.13 3.21
C ASP A 20 2.79 -12.99 3.60
N PRO A 21 1.71 -13.26 4.36
CA PRO A 21 0.76 -12.25 4.78
C PRO A 21 1.27 -11.33 5.91
N CYS A 22 2.36 -11.69 6.60
CA CYS A 22 2.85 -10.99 7.79
C CYS A 22 3.04 -9.46 7.60
N PRO A 23 3.68 -8.96 6.51
CA PRO A 23 3.86 -7.53 6.30
C PRO A 23 2.60 -6.80 5.82
N TYR A 24 1.53 -7.52 5.45
CA TYR A 24 0.35 -6.94 4.81
C TYR A 24 -0.82 -6.74 5.79
N GLY A 25 -1.23 -5.48 5.93
CA GLY A 25 -2.43 -5.07 6.66
C GLY A 25 -3.44 -4.28 5.80
N THR A 26 -4.49 -3.76 6.43
CA THR A 26 -5.54 -2.97 5.75
C THR A 26 -4.98 -1.74 5.04
N HIS A 27 -3.94 -1.12 5.60
CA HIS A 27 -3.26 0.01 4.98
C HIS A 27 -2.48 -0.41 3.72
N SER A 28 -1.75 -1.53 3.80
CA SER A 28 -1.04 -2.07 2.63
C SER A 28 -1.99 -2.44 1.50
N PHE A 29 -3.17 -3.00 1.82
CA PHE A 29 -4.21 -3.29 0.84
C PHE A 29 -4.69 -2.03 0.14
N ARG A 30 -4.99 -0.96 0.89
CA ARG A 30 -5.40 0.32 0.29
C ARG A 30 -4.29 0.95 -0.55
N ARG A 31 -3.03 0.92 -0.09
CA ARG A 31 -1.89 1.44 -0.86
C ARG A 31 -1.68 0.66 -2.16
N GLY A 32 -1.51 -0.66 -2.06
CA GLY A 32 -1.30 -1.55 -3.20
C GLY A 32 -2.46 -1.49 -4.19
N GLY A 33 -3.70 -1.42 -3.70
CA GLY A 33 -4.89 -1.20 -4.53
C GLY A 33 -4.82 0.11 -5.31
N CYS A 34 -4.52 1.23 -4.65
CA CYS A 34 -4.40 2.53 -5.34
C CYS A 34 -3.26 2.53 -6.38
N GLN A 35 -2.12 1.94 -6.03
CA GLN A 35 -0.99 1.79 -6.94
C GLN A 35 -1.40 0.96 -8.16
N TYR A 36 -2.05 -0.20 -7.99
CA TYR A 36 -2.52 -1.03 -9.09
C TYR A 36 -3.54 -0.31 -9.99
N LEU A 37 -4.53 0.38 -9.41
CA LEU A 37 -5.52 1.16 -10.16
C LEU A 37 -4.84 2.25 -11.02
N HIS A 38 -3.79 2.87 -10.50
CA HIS A 38 -3.04 3.90 -11.23
C HIS A 38 -2.07 3.33 -12.27
N THR A 39 -1.21 2.38 -11.88
CA THR A 39 -0.09 1.91 -12.72
C THR A 39 -0.54 0.89 -13.75
N VAL A 40 -1.47 0.01 -13.41
CA VAL A 40 -1.95 -1.06 -14.29
C VAL A 40 -3.21 -0.65 -15.03
N LEU A 41 -4.26 -0.23 -14.30
CA LEU A 41 -5.54 0.13 -14.93
C LEU A 41 -5.57 1.54 -15.51
N LYS A 42 -4.54 2.36 -15.25
CA LYS A 42 -4.43 3.76 -15.72
C LYS A 42 -5.63 4.63 -15.33
N TRP A 43 -6.26 4.35 -14.19
CA TRP A 43 -7.37 5.17 -13.71
C TRP A 43 -6.89 6.59 -13.36
N PRO A 44 -7.65 7.63 -13.73
CA PRO A 44 -7.37 8.99 -13.30
C PRO A 44 -7.60 9.14 -11.79
N PHE A 45 -6.88 10.06 -11.15
CA PHE A 45 -6.94 10.25 -9.69
C PHE A 45 -8.35 10.49 -9.15
N ARG A 46 -9.22 11.19 -9.89
CA ARG A 46 -10.63 11.39 -9.50
C ARG A 46 -11.39 10.06 -9.36
N GLN A 47 -11.15 9.13 -10.27
CA GLN A 47 -11.80 7.81 -10.22
C GLN A 47 -11.26 6.97 -9.05
N ILE A 48 -9.96 7.09 -8.76
CA ILE A 48 -9.34 6.44 -7.58
C ILE A 48 -9.87 7.04 -6.28
N CYS A 49 -10.05 8.37 -6.20
CA CYS A 49 -10.67 9.02 -5.04
C CYS A 49 -12.09 8.50 -4.79
N ASN A 50 -12.91 8.40 -5.85
CA ASN A 50 -14.25 7.84 -5.76
C ASN A 50 -14.23 6.37 -5.25
N TRP A 51 -13.33 5.53 -5.79
CA TRP A 51 -13.14 4.15 -5.30
C TRP A 51 -12.73 4.11 -3.81
N GLY A 52 -11.81 4.99 -3.41
CA GLY A 52 -11.32 5.10 -2.04
C GLY A 52 -12.32 5.70 -1.05
N ARG A 53 -13.46 6.23 -1.55
CA ARG A 53 -14.44 7.07 -0.85
C ARG A 53 -13.80 8.32 -0.22
N TRP A 54 -12.88 8.95 -0.95
CA TRP A 54 -12.29 10.23 -0.58
C TRP A 54 -13.07 11.35 -1.25
N ALA A 55 -13.10 12.52 -0.60
CA ALA A 55 -13.75 13.68 -1.18
C ALA A 55 -13.12 14.01 -2.55
N ASP A 56 -13.95 14.24 -3.56
CA ASP A 56 -13.52 14.72 -4.88
C ASP A 56 -12.92 16.13 -4.80
N ASN A 57 -13.20 16.84 -3.70
CA ASN A 57 -12.64 18.14 -3.40
C ASN A 57 -11.16 17.99 -3.02
N PHE A 58 -10.31 18.56 -3.86
CA PHE A 58 -8.87 18.68 -3.69
C PHE A 58 -8.44 19.58 -2.52
N ASP A 59 -9.32 19.87 -1.56
CA ASP A 59 -9.00 20.64 -0.34
C ASP A 59 -8.11 19.81 0.61
N ASN A 60 -8.09 18.48 0.45
CA ASN A 60 -7.17 17.60 1.17
C ASN A 60 -6.51 16.55 0.23
N PRO A 61 -5.72 17.01 -0.76
CA PRO A 61 -5.12 16.14 -1.77
C PRO A 61 -4.08 15.19 -1.13
N GLY A 62 -3.62 15.50 0.08
CA GLY A 62 -2.67 14.68 0.83
C GLY A 62 -3.14 13.25 1.11
N THR A 63 -4.44 12.97 1.10
CA THR A 63 -4.94 11.61 1.36
C THR A 63 -4.58 10.66 0.22
N ILE A 64 -4.89 11.00 -1.03
CA ILE A 64 -4.53 10.17 -2.18
C ILE A 64 -3.02 10.08 -2.34
N PHE A 65 -2.28 11.18 -2.09
CA PHE A 65 -0.83 11.14 -2.05
C PHE A 65 -0.34 10.11 -1.04
N LYS A 66 -0.76 10.13 0.24
CA LYS A 66 -0.33 9.14 1.24
C LYS A 66 -0.51 7.68 0.80
N TYR A 67 -1.54 7.37 0.01
CA TYR A 67 -1.76 6.01 -0.47
C TYR A 67 -0.93 5.66 -1.72
N LEU A 68 -0.68 6.62 -2.61
CA LEU A 68 0.15 6.44 -3.80
C LEU A 68 1.66 6.56 -3.50
N LEU A 69 2.03 7.63 -2.79
CA LEU A 69 3.36 8.11 -2.38
C LEU A 69 3.29 8.55 -0.90
N SER A 70 3.72 7.70 0.01
CA SER A 70 3.62 7.94 1.45
C SER A 70 4.63 9.01 1.87
N TRP A 71 4.26 9.82 2.85
CA TRP A 71 5.19 10.74 3.52
C TRP A 71 6.32 10.00 4.26
N ASN A 72 6.11 8.72 4.58
CA ASN A 72 7.15 7.87 5.18
C ASN A 72 8.00 7.15 4.13
N ASP A 73 7.74 7.32 2.83
CA ASP A 73 8.63 6.80 1.80
C ASP A 73 9.95 7.59 1.90
N ASN A 74 11.09 6.89 1.88
CA ASN A 74 12.39 7.50 2.08
C ASN A 74 12.65 8.54 0.96
N PRO A 75 12.90 9.81 1.29
CA PRO A 75 13.10 10.86 0.28
C PRO A 75 14.34 10.63 -0.58
N ASP A 76 15.31 9.86 -0.07
CA ASP A 76 16.55 9.52 -0.78
C ASP A 76 16.38 8.34 -1.74
N GLU A 77 15.20 7.70 -1.77
CA GLU A 77 14.91 6.66 -2.74
C GLU A 77 14.74 7.19 -4.15
N GLU A 78 15.26 6.42 -5.11
CA GLU A 78 15.02 6.71 -6.51
C GLU A 78 13.53 6.61 -6.84
N ARG A 79 13.01 7.63 -7.54
CA ARG A 79 11.60 7.72 -7.96
C ARG A 79 11.05 6.46 -8.64
N LYS A 80 11.92 5.71 -9.33
CA LYS A 80 11.57 4.44 -10.00
C LYS A 80 11.05 3.38 -9.02
N HIS A 81 11.38 3.47 -7.74
CA HIS A 81 11.01 2.48 -6.74
C HIS A 81 9.67 2.74 -6.03
N TYR A 82 9.12 3.96 -6.10
CA TYR A 82 7.91 4.31 -5.33
C TYR A 82 6.66 3.49 -5.68
N MET A 83 6.57 3.00 -6.92
CA MET A 83 5.44 2.19 -7.39
C MET A 83 5.91 0.94 -8.13
N ASN A 84 7.14 0.48 -7.89
CA ASN A 84 7.68 -0.71 -8.53
C ASN A 84 7.22 -1.97 -7.78
N PRO A 85 6.33 -2.80 -8.35
CA PRO A 85 5.88 -4.03 -7.72
C PRO A 85 6.97 -5.11 -7.68
N GLU A 86 8.01 -5.00 -8.51
CA GLU A 86 9.14 -5.94 -8.58
C GLU A 86 10.26 -5.57 -7.62
N ARG A 87 10.04 -4.55 -6.77
CA ARG A 87 11.05 -4.16 -5.79
C ARG A 87 11.27 -5.32 -4.81
N PRO A 88 12.54 -5.73 -4.58
CA PRO A 88 12.84 -6.74 -3.58
C PRO A 88 12.32 -6.30 -2.21
N PRO A 89 11.70 -7.20 -1.44
CA PRO A 89 11.31 -6.89 -0.07
C PRO A 89 12.54 -6.52 0.74
N THR A 90 12.41 -5.51 1.60
CA THR A 90 13.46 -5.18 2.55
C THR A 90 13.43 -6.16 3.70
N ASP A 91 14.60 -6.66 4.12
CA ASP A 91 14.67 -7.58 5.25
C ASP A 91 14.07 -6.92 6.51
N PRO A 92 13.20 -7.64 7.24
CA PRO A 92 12.70 -7.14 8.52
C PRO A 92 13.85 -7.03 9.52
N CYS A 93 13.74 -6.08 10.46
CA CYS A 93 14.75 -5.89 11.50
C CYS A 93 15.04 -7.22 12.22
N HIS A 94 16.31 -7.64 12.25
CA HIS A 94 16.72 -8.87 12.95
C HIS A 94 16.40 -8.87 14.45
N ALA A 95 16.27 -7.69 15.07
CA ALA A 95 15.99 -7.58 16.51
C ALA A 95 14.50 -7.73 16.85
N CYS A 96 13.58 -7.32 15.98
CA CYS A 96 12.14 -7.32 16.29
C CYS A 96 11.24 -7.99 15.25
N GLY A 97 11.80 -8.44 14.12
CA GLY A 97 11.08 -9.12 13.04
C GLY A 97 10.09 -8.23 12.28
N ARG A 98 10.21 -6.90 12.38
CA ARG A 98 9.33 -5.92 11.70
C ARG A 98 10.15 -4.96 10.85
N THR A 99 9.54 -4.39 9.81
CA THR A 99 10.05 -3.21 9.12
C THR A 99 9.88 -1.99 10.03
N CYS A 100 10.91 -1.65 10.81
CA CYS A 100 10.93 -0.52 11.74
C CYS A 100 12.22 0.31 11.56
N HIS A 101 12.39 1.40 12.31
CA HIS A 101 13.63 2.19 12.32
C HIS A 101 14.89 1.41 12.74
N CYS A 102 14.73 0.23 13.33
CA CYS A 102 15.84 -0.64 13.70
C CYS A 102 16.27 -1.57 12.55
N ALA A 103 15.56 -1.55 11.42
CA ALA A 103 15.95 -2.20 10.17
C ALA A 103 16.84 -1.25 9.35
#